data_AF-A0A150GJW4-F1
#
_entry.id   AF-A0A150GJW4-F1
#
_cell.length_a   1.000
_cell.length_b   1.000
_cell.length_c   1.000
_cell.angle_alpha   90.00
_cell.angle_beta   90.00
_cell.angle_gamma   90.00
#
_symmetry.space_group_name_H-M   'P 1'
#
loop_
_entity.id
_entity.type
_entity.pdbx_description
1 polymer ?
#
loop_
_entity_poly.entity_id
_entity_poly.type
_entity_poly.pdbx_seq_one_letter_code
_entity_poly.pdbx_strand_id
1 'polypeptide(L)'
;MAHPPEKKLAQVPVPHHWSFRVWPQLLPELAERIVHCLDRNDIAATFRRINKTTAEHFSGTLHTTIHLSEPVPPHAFAAHWLTPGATRGLTLARRRKLVRLVAASGVLPNLEVALQAVGLYAKNPLRDGRMGDRRHVCL
;
A
#
# COMPACT_ATOMS: atom_id res chain seq x y z
N MET A 1 -3.14 -58.76 -33.05
CA MET A 1 -3.05 -58.16 -31.70
C MET A 1 -3.24 -56.66 -31.87
N ALA A 2 -4.42 -56.14 -31.53
CA ALA A 2 -4.70 -54.71 -31.64
C ALA A 2 -4.29 -54.03 -30.33
N HIS A 3 -3.34 -53.10 -30.38
CA HIS A 3 -3.04 -52.22 -29.26
C HIS A 3 -4.25 -51.29 -29.02
N PRO A 4 -4.76 -51.16 -27.79
CA PRO A 4 -5.82 -50.20 -27.50
C PRO A 4 -5.25 -48.78 -27.60
N PRO A 5 -6.01 -47.81 -28.15
CA PRO A 5 -5.55 -46.43 -28.23
C PRO A 5 -5.44 -45.84 -26.83
N GLU A 6 -4.26 -45.35 -26.49
CA GLU A 6 -4.00 -44.59 -25.27
C GLU A 6 -4.95 -43.39 -25.22
N LYS A 7 -5.83 -43.37 -24.22
CA LYS A 7 -6.64 -42.21 -23.90
C LYS A 7 -5.70 -41.08 -23.51
N LYS A 8 -5.50 -40.13 -24.43
CA LYS A 8 -4.89 -38.83 -24.16
C LYS A 8 -5.77 -38.13 -23.12
N LEU A 9 -5.43 -38.31 -21.84
CA LEU A 9 -6.00 -37.53 -20.74
C LEU A 9 -5.83 -36.07 -21.13
N ALA A 10 -6.94 -35.43 -21.50
CA ALA A 10 -6.98 -34.01 -21.74
C ALA A 10 -6.37 -33.35 -20.51
N GLN A 11 -5.20 -32.73 -20.70
CA GLN A 11 -4.54 -31.97 -19.65
C GLN A 11 -5.52 -30.88 -19.25
N VAL A 12 -6.21 -31.08 -18.12
CA VAL A 12 -6.94 -30.01 -17.46
C VAL A 12 -5.90 -28.90 -17.27
N PRO A 13 -6.12 -27.68 -17.78
CA PRO A 13 -5.15 -26.60 -17.61
C PRO A 13 -4.99 -26.42 -16.10
N VAL A 14 -3.85 -26.86 -15.56
CA VAL A 14 -3.50 -26.58 -14.17
C VAL A 14 -3.47 -25.06 -14.11
N PRO A 15 -4.31 -24.41 -13.28
CA PRO A 15 -4.28 -22.96 -13.18
C PRO A 15 -2.85 -22.55 -12.86
N HIS A 16 -2.19 -21.89 -13.81
CA HIS A 16 -0.83 -21.43 -13.58
C HIS A 16 -0.86 -20.54 -12.35
N HIS A 17 -0.13 -20.93 -11.30
CA HIS A 17 -0.04 -20.19 -10.05
C HIS A 17 0.21 -18.71 -10.36
N TRP A 18 -0.46 -17.80 -9.65
CA TRP A 18 -0.45 -16.36 -9.97
C TRP A 18 0.98 -15.80 -10.07
N SER A 19 1.91 -16.37 -9.29
CA SER A 19 3.32 -15.97 -9.31
C SER A 19 4.00 -16.23 -10.64
N PHE A 20 3.57 -17.18 -11.46
CA PHE A 20 4.24 -17.49 -12.73
C PHE A 20 4.25 -16.29 -13.69
N ARG A 21 3.19 -15.48 -13.66
CA ARG A 21 3.09 -14.25 -14.48
C ARG A 21 3.82 -13.05 -13.86
N VAL A 22 4.28 -13.15 -12.62
CA VAL A 22 4.95 -12.07 -11.87
C VAL A 22 6.46 -12.37 -11.76
N TRP A 23 6.80 -13.61 -11.42
CA TRP A 23 8.14 -14.16 -11.25
C TRP A 23 8.22 -15.55 -11.89
N PRO A 24 8.42 -15.64 -13.22
CA PRO A 24 8.41 -16.92 -13.94
C PRO A 24 9.49 -17.92 -13.48
N GLN A 25 10.59 -17.41 -12.90
CA GLN A 25 11.72 -18.21 -12.42
C GLN A 25 11.63 -18.53 -10.91
N LEU A 26 10.60 -18.02 -10.21
CA LEU A 26 10.44 -18.23 -8.78
C LEU A 26 9.44 -19.34 -8.51
N LEU A 27 9.83 -20.29 -7.64
CA LEU A 27 8.93 -21.35 -7.19
C LEU A 27 7.67 -20.76 -6.51
N PRO A 28 6.47 -21.27 -6.80
CA PRO A 28 5.21 -20.82 -6.18
C PRO A 28 5.28 -20.69 -4.66
N GLU A 29 5.89 -21.66 -3.98
CA GLU A 29 6.02 -21.72 -2.53
C GLU A 29 6.85 -20.55 -2.00
N LEU A 30 7.87 -20.12 -2.74
CA LEU A 30 8.66 -18.94 -2.38
C LEU A 30 7.87 -17.66 -2.60
N ALA A 31 7.09 -17.58 -3.67
CA ALA A 31 6.22 -16.43 -3.92
C ALA A 31 5.18 -16.26 -2.80
N GLU A 32 4.57 -17.36 -2.34
CA GLU A 32 3.66 -17.34 -1.19
C GLU A 32 4.36 -16.90 0.10
N ARG A 33 5.57 -17.41 0.36
CA ARG A 33 6.36 -16.98 1.53
C ARG A 33 6.71 -15.50 1.50
N ILE A 34 7.07 -14.95 0.34
CA ILE A 34 7.31 -13.51 0.19
C ILE A 34 6.05 -12.73 0.56
N VAL A 35 4.90 -13.10 0.01
CA VAL A 35 3.63 -12.41 0.30
C VAL A 35 3.24 -12.55 1.76
N HIS A 36 3.49 -13.70 2.38
CA HIS A 36 3.23 -13.92 3.81
C HIS A 36 4.12 -13.06 4.73
N CYS A 37 5.31 -12.68 4.27
CA CYS A 37 6.19 -11.77 4.99
C CYS A 37 5.80 -10.28 4.83
N LEU A 38 4.86 -9.95 3.93
CA LEU A 38 4.39 -8.59 3.74
C LEU A 38 3.19 -8.29 4.64
N ASP A 39 3.20 -7.13 5.27
CA ASP A 39 2.03 -6.65 6.01
C ASP A 39 0.86 -6.40 5.06
N ARG A 40 -0.35 -6.48 5.61
CA ARG A 40 -1.59 -6.27 4.86
C ARG A 40 -1.60 -4.94 4.08
N ASN A 41 -1.11 -3.88 4.72
CA ASN A 41 -1.01 -2.57 4.11
C ASN A 41 0.08 -2.50 3.03
N ASP A 42 1.17 -3.26 3.14
CA ASP A 42 2.20 -3.35 2.10
C ASP A 42 1.66 -4.03 0.84
N ILE A 43 0.87 -5.09 1.03
CA ILE A 43 0.17 -5.76 -0.06
C ILE A 43 -0.77 -4.76 -0.76
N ALA A 44 -1.57 -4.03 0.02
CA ALA A 44 -2.57 -3.12 -0.51
C ALA A 44 -2.00 -1.84 -1.14
N ALA A 45 -0.98 -1.25 -0.54
CA ALA A 45 -0.45 0.06 -0.94
C ALA A 45 0.71 -0.04 -1.93
N THR A 46 1.42 -1.17 -1.95
CA THR A 46 2.61 -1.36 -2.77
C THR A 46 2.47 -2.58 -3.68
N PHE A 47 2.39 -3.79 -3.14
CA PHE A 47 2.52 -5.03 -3.95
C PHE A 47 1.44 -5.18 -5.04
N ARG A 48 0.19 -4.87 -4.70
CA ARG A 48 -0.95 -4.86 -5.64
C ARG A 48 -0.72 -3.93 -6.82
N ARG A 49 0.05 -2.86 -6.65
CA ARG A 49 0.24 -1.81 -7.68
C ARG A 49 1.40 -2.09 -8.63
N ILE A 50 2.23 -3.09 -8.36
CA ILE A 50 3.45 -3.35 -9.14
C ILE A 50 3.13 -3.96 -10.51
N ASN A 51 2.08 -4.79 -10.63
CA ASN A 51 1.72 -5.46 -11.88
C ASN A 51 0.20 -5.64 -12.00
N LYS A 52 -0.33 -5.76 -13.21
CA LYS A 52 -1.74 -6.09 -13.49
C LYS A 52 -2.15 -7.43 -12.89
N THR A 53 -1.27 -8.44 -12.98
CA THR A 53 -1.56 -9.76 -12.38
C THR A 53 -1.65 -9.68 -10.86
N THR A 54 -0.75 -8.93 -10.20
CA THR A 54 -0.87 -8.73 -8.74
C THR A 54 -2.10 -7.88 -8.40
N ALA A 55 -2.47 -6.92 -9.25
CA ALA A 55 -3.70 -6.15 -9.06
C ALA A 55 -4.96 -7.02 -9.12
N GLU A 56 -5.04 -7.94 -10.08
CA GLU A 56 -6.15 -8.89 -10.23
C GLU A 56 -6.20 -9.88 -9.06
N HIS A 57 -5.05 -10.45 -8.69
CA HIS A 57 -4.96 -11.45 -7.63
C HIS A 57 -5.27 -10.86 -6.24
N PHE A 58 -4.75 -9.66 -5.94
CA PHE A 58 -4.97 -8.95 -4.67
C PHE A 58 -6.10 -7.92 -4.76
N SER A 59 -7.17 -8.21 -5.52
CA SER A 59 -8.32 -7.32 -5.70
C SER A 59 -9.34 -7.38 -4.55
N GLY A 60 -9.28 -8.40 -3.68
CA GLY A 60 -10.20 -8.58 -2.55
C GLY A 60 -10.19 -7.42 -1.54
N THR A 61 -11.29 -7.26 -0.80
CA THR A 61 -11.47 -6.21 0.24
C THR A 61 -10.37 -6.22 1.31
N LEU A 62 -9.82 -7.41 1.59
CA LEU A 62 -8.68 -7.58 2.49
C LEU A 62 -7.42 -6.88 2.00
N HIS A 63 -7.22 -6.81 0.68
CA HIS A 63 -6.01 -6.25 0.04
C HIS A 63 -6.26 -4.89 -0.61
N THR A 64 -7.43 -4.28 -0.40
CA THR A 64 -7.77 -2.94 -0.88
C THR A 64 -8.01 -1.94 0.25
N THR A 65 -8.29 -2.41 1.46
CA THR A 65 -8.53 -1.55 2.63
C THR A 65 -7.24 -1.34 3.42
N ILE A 66 -6.85 -0.08 3.62
CA ILE A 66 -5.71 0.30 4.47
C ILE A 66 -6.16 0.45 5.92
N HIS A 67 -5.53 -0.30 6.83
CA HIS A 67 -5.75 -0.21 8.26
C HIS A 67 -4.73 0.75 8.89
N LEU A 68 -5.16 1.95 9.27
CA LEU A 68 -4.27 3.02 9.77
C LEU A 68 -3.62 2.73 11.13
N SER A 69 -4.13 1.75 11.88
CA SER A 69 -3.53 1.25 13.12
C SER A 69 -2.40 0.24 12.89
N GLU A 70 -2.26 -0.27 11.67
CA GLU A 70 -1.17 -1.14 11.25
C GLU A 70 -0.09 -0.32 10.52
N PRO A 71 1.15 -0.80 10.42
CA PRO A 71 2.20 -0.13 9.66
C PRO A 71 1.72 0.13 8.22
N VAL A 72 1.84 1.37 7.73
CA VAL A 72 1.54 1.73 6.34
C VAL A 72 2.85 2.17 5.69
N PRO A 73 3.15 1.78 4.44
CA PRO A 73 4.32 2.29 3.74
C PRO A 73 4.39 3.82 3.75
N PRO A 74 5.49 4.42 4.22
CA PRO A 74 5.60 5.88 4.33
C PRO A 74 5.37 6.64 3.03
N HIS A 75 5.85 6.10 1.91
CA HIS A 75 5.66 6.71 0.61
C HIS A 75 4.18 6.78 0.20
N ALA A 76 3.40 5.73 0.48
CA ALA A 76 2.00 5.66 0.12
C ALA A 76 1.15 6.55 1.05
N PHE A 77 1.48 6.56 2.34
CA PHE A 77 0.83 7.41 3.33
C PHE A 77 1.03 8.90 3.01
N ALA A 78 2.26 9.30 2.72
CA ALA A 78 2.60 10.66 2.31
C ALA A 78 1.87 11.09 1.04
N ALA A 79 1.86 10.24 0.00
CA ALA A 79 1.16 10.53 -1.25
C ALA A 79 -0.33 10.82 -1.03
N HIS A 80 -0.99 10.08 -0.13
CA HIS A 80 -2.41 10.32 0.18
C HIS A 80 -2.63 11.59 1.02
N TRP A 81 -1.95 11.70 2.16
CA TRP A 81 -2.26 12.73 3.17
C TRP A 81 -1.64 14.10 2.90
N LEU A 82 -0.58 14.19 2.09
CA LEU A 82 -0.01 15.46 1.67
C LEU A 82 -0.67 16.03 0.40
N THR A 83 -1.64 15.33 -0.18
CA THR A 83 -2.41 15.84 -1.31
C THR A 83 -3.24 17.06 -0.88
N PRO A 84 -3.29 18.15 -1.68
CA PRO A 84 -4.11 19.31 -1.37
C PRO A 84 -5.57 18.93 -1.10
N GLY A 85 -6.08 19.30 0.07
CA GLY A 85 -7.46 19.02 0.46
C GLY A 85 -7.71 17.63 1.05
N ALA A 86 -6.70 16.78 1.24
CA ALA A 86 -6.86 15.45 1.87
C ALA A 86 -7.56 15.50 3.23
N THR A 87 -7.41 16.59 3.99
CA THR A 87 -8.04 16.79 5.30
C THR A 87 -9.23 17.75 5.29
N ARG A 88 -9.65 18.27 4.12
CA ARG A 88 -10.73 19.27 3.96
C ARG A 88 -12.08 18.73 4.44
N GLY A 89 -12.37 17.45 4.21
CA GLY A 89 -13.59 16.78 4.67
C GLY A 89 -13.54 16.19 6.08
N LEU A 90 -12.42 16.34 6.81
CA LEU A 90 -12.26 15.76 8.13
C LEU A 90 -12.59 16.77 9.23
N THR A 91 -13.55 16.44 10.08
CA THR A 91 -13.82 17.15 11.33
C THR A 91 -12.62 17.07 12.28
N LEU A 92 -12.51 18.01 13.23
CA LEU A 92 -11.43 18.02 14.22
C LEU A 92 -11.33 16.69 15.00
N ALA A 93 -12.47 16.08 15.34
CA ALA A 93 -12.51 14.78 16.00
C ALA A 93 -11.89 13.66 15.15
N ARG A 94 -12.18 13.64 13.84
CA ARG A 94 -11.59 12.67 12.90
C ARG A 94 -10.09 12.90 12.70
N ARG A 95 -9.64 14.16 12.65
CA ARG A 95 -8.22 14.51 12.59
C ARG A 95 -7.45 14.02 13.83
N ARG A 96 -7.99 14.20 15.03
CA ARG A 96 -7.40 13.65 16.26
C ARG A 96 -7.36 12.12 16.25
N LYS A 97 -8.43 11.48 15.75
CA LYS A 97 -8.47 10.01 15.60
C LYS A 97 -7.40 9.51 14.63
N LEU A 98 -7.19 10.19 13.49
CA LEU A 98 -6.13 9.87 12.54
C LEU A 98 -4.76 9.84 13.23
N VAL A 99 -4.40 10.92 13.94
CA VAL A 99 -3.11 11.00 14.64
C VAL A 99 -2.95 9.87 15.67
N ARG A 100 -3.99 9.54 16.43
CA ARG A 100 -3.94 8.43 17.41
C ARG A 100 -3.72 7.07 16.76
N LEU A 101 -4.42 6.79 15.65
CA LEU A 101 -4.25 5.53 14.92
C LEU A 101 -2.85 5.41 14.33
N VAL A 102 -2.34 6.49 13.74
CA VAL A 102 -0.99 6.53 13.15
C VAL A 102 0.10 6.46 14.22
N ALA A 103 -0.11 7.04 15.39
CA ALA A 103 0.80 6.87 16.52
C ALA A 103 0.81 5.41 17.01
N ALA A 104 -0.35 4.74 17.02
CA ALA A 104 -0.46 3.34 17.44
C ALA A 104 0.23 2.36 16.47
N SER A 105 0.42 2.72 15.20
CA SER A 105 1.15 1.87 14.24
C SER A 105 2.67 1.90 14.42
N GLY A 106 3.21 2.83 15.22
CA GLY A 106 4.65 2.93 15.49
C GLY A 106 5.51 3.47 14.35
N VAL A 107 4.91 3.89 13.21
CA VAL A 107 5.66 4.39 12.04
C VAL A 107 5.87 5.90 12.15
N LEU A 108 7.03 6.32 12.66
CA LEU A 108 7.36 7.74 12.91
C LEU A 108 7.19 8.66 11.68
N PRO A 109 7.66 8.30 10.46
CA PRO A 109 7.44 9.16 9.28
C PRO A 109 5.96 9.41 8.97
N ASN A 110 5.08 8.43 9.23
CA ASN A 110 3.65 8.62 9.03
C ASN A 110 3.05 9.55 10.07
N LEU A 111 3.54 9.51 11.31
CA LEU A 111 3.10 10.41 12.36
C LEU A 111 3.43 11.87 12.03
N GLU A 112 4.64 12.14 11.53
CA GLU A 112 5.03 13.48 11.07
C GLU A 112 4.13 13.98 9.94
N VAL A 113 3.88 13.13 8.93
CA VAL A 113 2.95 13.42 7.83
C VAL A 113 1.54 13.68 8.35
N ALA A 114 1.05 12.85 9.28
CA ALA A 114 -0.30 12.99 9.83
C ALA A 114 -0.44 14.33 10.55
N LEU A 115 0.52 14.69 11.41
CA LEU A 115 0.54 15.96 12.13
C LEU A 115 0.60 17.16 11.18
N GLN A 116 1.41 17.08 10.12
CA GLN A 116 1.46 18.10 9.07
C GLN A 116 0.10 18.22 8.34
N ALA A 117 -0.50 17.09 7.94
CA ALA A 117 -1.75 17.07 7.18
C ALA A 117 -2.93 17.64 7.98
N VAL A 118 -2.97 17.43 9.30
CA VAL A 118 -4.02 17.97 10.17
C VAL A 118 -3.78 19.41 10.62
N GLY A 119 -2.62 20.00 10.29
CA GLY A 119 -2.24 21.35 10.68
C GLY A 119 -1.80 21.48 12.14
N LEU A 120 -1.41 20.37 12.78
CA LEU A 120 -0.91 20.34 14.17
C LEU A 120 0.63 20.34 14.25
N TYR A 121 1.30 20.38 13.10
CA TYR A 121 2.75 20.52 13.00
C TYR A 121 3.10 21.78 12.22
N ALA A 122 3.67 22.78 12.89
CA ALA A 122 4.49 23.76 12.22
C ALA A 122 5.83 23.08 11.96
N LYS A 123 6.21 22.87 10.68
CA LYS A 123 7.61 22.56 10.36
C LYS A 123 8.46 23.64 11.02
N ASN A 124 9.32 23.25 11.95
CA ASN A 124 10.33 24.17 12.46
C ASN A 124 11.17 24.59 11.22
N PRO A 125 11.17 25.87 10.82
CA PRO A 125 11.83 26.29 9.57
C PRO A 125 13.37 26.14 9.60
N LEU A 126 13.92 25.60 10.68
CA LEU A 126 15.36 25.53 10.94
C LEU A 126 16.05 24.28 10.35
N ARG A 127 15.37 23.45 9.55
CA ARG A 127 15.98 22.23 8.96
C ARG A 127 15.83 22.05 7.46
N ASP A 128 15.21 22.97 6.73
CA ASP A 128 15.23 22.93 5.26
C ASP A 128 15.88 24.22 4.75
N GLY A 129 17.16 24.11 4.42
CA GLY A 129 17.93 25.15 3.73
C GLY A 129 17.49 25.31 2.28
N ARG A 130 16.21 25.63 2.05
CA ARG A 130 15.71 26.10 0.76
C ARG A 130 14.83 27.32 0.95
N MET A 131 15.50 28.47 0.83
CA MET A 131 14.95 29.76 0.48
C MET A 131 14.05 29.61 -0.76
N GLY A 132 12.77 29.90 -0.62
CA GLY A 132 11.80 29.71 -1.70
C GLY A 132 10.47 30.38 -1.39
N ASP A 133 10.51 31.71 -1.34
CA ASP A 133 9.42 32.64 -1.61
C ASP A 133 8.12 32.49 -0.78
N ARG A 134 8.11 33.17 0.37
CA ARG A 134 6.87 33.58 1.04
C ARG A 134 6.11 34.54 0.13
N ARG A 135 5.09 34.06 -0.56
CA ARG A 135 3.97 34.92 -0.95
C ARG A 135 2.81 34.71 0.00
N HIS A 136 2.74 35.65 0.93
CA HIS A 136 1.50 36.13 1.51
C HIS A 136 0.44 36.31 0.42
N VAL A 137 -0.75 35.76 0.62
CA VAL A 137 -1.98 36.45 0.24
C VAL A 137 -2.97 36.27 1.40
N CYS A 138 -3.47 37.42 1.86
CA CYS A 138 -4.40 37.64 2.96
C CYS A 138 -5.84 37.23 2.60
N LEU A 139 -6.65 37.08 3.68
CA LEU A 139 -8.11 37.21 3.81
C LEU A 139 -9.00 36.85 2.61
#